data_AF-A0A8S3DTT6-F1
#
_entry.id   AF-A0A8S3DTT6-F1
#
_cell.length_a   1.000
_cell.length_b   1.000
_cell.length_c   1.000
_cell.angle_alpha   90.00
_cell.angle_beta   90.00
_cell.angle_gamma   90.00
#
_symmetry.space_group_name_H-M   'P 1'
#
loop_
_entity.id
_entity.type
_entity.pdbx_description
1 polymer ?
#
loop_
_entity_poly.entity_id
_entity_poly.type
_entity_poly.pdbx_seq_one_letter_code
_entity_poly.pdbx_strand_id
1 'polypeptide(L)'
;MKSYGESFTQNWWIDLFNVVFRIFDNMKLPDTQVEKIEWMTTTCNHALYAIVDVFTQYYDVIPESVVEDLYSQLKWCINQNNEQLAKSGTNCLENFVIACGQHFTPKIWEKLCTCILGVFHSTLPETLLTWRADSESSGMLTISESAILDRTDSSFDQSIVESAASQHHRMTRAGSTSSVNSAASDQQESNFNNRHSERTKTNSDLMQFQILSIKSIVQIELIQTVDNIIFYPSSSKKEDLQYISIAHALASTPVGQENLSYITSFDDLHNEHGMYKRMSFDQLILLVDCLLESHMFARTFNSNNEQRNLLWKAGKNEK
;
A
#
# COMPACT_ATOMS: atom_id res chain seq x y z
N MET A 1 -19.29 -17.86 13.51
CA MET A 1 -18.56 -16.78 14.18
C MET A 1 -19.54 -15.80 14.83
N LYS A 2 -20.06 -14.79 14.10
CA LYS A 2 -20.91 -13.66 14.58
C LYS A 2 -22.15 -13.94 15.49
N SER A 3 -22.52 -15.19 15.74
CA SER A 3 -23.68 -15.57 16.57
C SER A 3 -23.36 -16.48 17.75
N TYR A 4 -22.14 -17.02 17.82
CA TYR A 4 -21.75 -18.04 18.82
C TYR A 4 -20.29 -17.90 19.30
N GLY A 5 -19.59 -16.82 18.94
CA GLY A 5 -18.17 -16.61 19.25
C GLY A 5 -17.86 -16.62 20.75
N GLU A 6 -18.77 -16.12 21.58
CA GLU A 6 -18.66 -16.16 23.06
C GLU A 6 -18.50 -17.58 23.63
N SER A 7 -18.92 -18.63 22.92
CA SER A 7 -18.76 -20.01 23.40
C SER A 7 -17.41 -20.65 23.04
N PHE A 8 -16.54 -19.93 22.31
CA PHE A 8 -15.27 -20.45 21.84
C PHE A 8 -14.18 -20.31 22.92
N THR A 9 -13.39 -21.36 23.10
CA THR A 9 -12.17 -21.29 23.93
C THR A 9 -11.06 -20.53 23.20
N GLN A 10 -10.09 -19.99 23.94
CA GLN A 10 -8.95 -19.26 23.36
C GLN A 10 -8.22 -20.06 22.26
N ASN A 11 -8.01 -21.36 22.46
CA ASN A 11 -7.38 -22.23 21.46
C ASN A 11 -8.21 -22.33 20.18
N TRP A 12 -9.55 -22.34 20.28
CA TRP A 12 -10.42 -22.40 19.11
C TRP A 12 -10.36 -21.11 18.29
N TRP A 13 -10.17 -19.95 18.92
CA TRP A 13 -9.92 -18.69 18.21
C TRP A 13 -8.58 -18.73 17.44
N ILE A 14 -7.53 -19.25 18.07
CA ILE A 14 -6.21 -19.44 17.43
C ILE A 14 -6.34 -20.39 16.22
N ASP A 15 -6.91 -21.59 16.41
CA ASP A 15 -7.07 -22.58 15.33
C ASP A 15 -7.97 -22.06 14.19
N LEU A 16 -9.04 -21.33 14.51
CA LEU A 16 -9.92 -20.70 13.54
C LEU A 16 -9.17 -19.67 12.70
N PHE A 17 -8.48 -18.72 13.34
CA PHE A 17 -7.81 -17.64 12.62
C PHE A 17 -6.55 -18.11 11.88
N ASN A 18 -5.87 -19.16 12.36
CA ASN A 18 -4.85 -19.90 11.60
C ASN A 18 -5.37 -20.45 10.25
N VAL A 19 -6.67 -20.72 10.12
CA VAL A 19 -7.29 -21.13 8.84
C VAL A 19 -7.83 -19.92 8.08
N VAL A 20 -8.48 -18.97 8.76
CA VAL A 20 -9.12 -17.80 8.14
C VAL A 20 -8.09 -16.83 7.55
N PHE A 21 -6.98 -16.55 8.22
CA PHE A 21 -5.96 -15.63 7.70
C PHE A 21 -5.25 -16.15 6.44
N ARG A 22 -5.36 -17.45 6.14
CA ARG A 22 -4.91 -18.02 4.87
C ARG A 22 -5.71 -17.54 3.65
N ILE A 23 -6.72 -16.68 3.83
CA ILE A 23 -7.32 -15.91 2.74
C ILE A 23 -6.30 -14.90 2.18
N PHE A 24 -5.43 -14.34 3.02
CA PHE A 24 -4.41 -13.35 2.64
C PHE A 24 -3.06 -13.97 2.22
N ASP A 25 -2.95 -15.31 2.16
CA ASP A 25 -1.74 -16.02 1.73
C ASP A 25 -1.34 -15.63 0.29
N ASN A 26 -0.20 -14.97 0.11
CA ASN A 26 0.35 -14.60 -1.21
C ASN A 26 0.45 -15.79 -2.19
N MET A 27 0.59 -17.02 -1.68
CA MET A 27 0.67 -18.27 -2.47
C MET A 27 -0.67 -18.71 -3.08
N LYS A 28 -1.76 -17.95 -2.88
CA LYS A 28 -3.08 -18.18 -3.50
C LYS A 28 -3.53 -17.06 -4.44
N LEU A 29 -2.66 -16.09 -4.72
CA LEU A 29 -2.98 -15.02 -5.65
C LEU A 29 -3.19 -15.60 -7.07
N PRO A 30 -4.23 -15.17 -7.81
CA PRO A 30 -4.44 -15.59 -9.19
C PRO A 30 -3.23 -15.31 -10.10
N ASP A 31 -3.00 -16.17 -11.09
CA ASP A 31 -1.86 -16.07 -12.01
C ASP A 31 -1.92 -14.80 -12.88
N THR A 32 -3.11 -14.26 -13.16
CA THR A 32 -3.28 -13.02 -13.94
C THR A 32 -3.49 -11.79 -13.04
N GLN A 33 -2.91 -10.66 -13.47
CA GLN A 33 -3.05 -9.38 -12.77
C GLN A 33 -4.51 -8.91 -12.67
N VAL A 34 -5.35 -9.23 -13.67
CA VAL A 34 -6.77 -8.83 -13.69
C VAL A 34 -7.55 -9.57 -12.60
N GLU A 35 -7.44 -10.89 -12.55
CA GLU A 35 -8.08 -11.72 -11.52
C GLU A 35 -7.56 -11.35 -10.12
N LYS A 36 -6.26 -11.03 -10.00
CA LYS A 36 -5.68 -10.54 -8.75
C LYS A 36 -6.30 -9.21 -8.28
N ILE A 37 -6.46 -8.24 -9.17
CA ILE A 37 -7.11 -6.95 -8.86
C ILE A 37 -8.58 -7.17 -8.49
N GLU A 38 -9.32 -7.96 -9.27
CA GLU A 38 -10.72 -8.28 -9.00
C GLU A 38 -10.89 -8.98 -7.65
N TRP A 39 -10.05 -9.96 -7.34
CA TRP A 39 -10.06 -10.67 -6.06
C TRP A 39 -9.73 -9.74 -4.88
N MET A 40 -8.76 -8.83 -5.03
CA MET A 40 -8.42 -7.81 -4.03
C MET A 40 -9.60 -6.88 -3.75
N THR A 41 -10.22 -6.34 -4.80
CA THR A 41 -11.34 -5.39 -4.72
C THR A 41 -12.64 -6.03 -4.23
N THR A 42 -12.87 -7.32 -4.52
CA THR A 42 -14.10 -8.04 -4.15
C THR A 42 -13.88 -8.93 -2.92
N THR A 43 -13.34 -10.13 -3.11
CA THR A 43 -13.32 -11.21 -2.10
C THR A 43 -12.46 -10.86 -0.90
N CYS A 44 -11.24 -10.36 -1.13
CA CYS A 44 -10.33 -9.94 -0.08
C CYS A 44 -10.91 -8.78 0.74
N ASN A 45 -11.50 -7.79 0.06
CA ASN A 45 -12.10 -6.63 0.72
C ASN A 45 -13.29 -7.02 1.62
N HIS A 46 -14.21 -7.85 1.13
CA HIS A 46 -15.33 -8.35 1.94
C HIS A 46 -14.86 -9.20 3.12
N ALA A 47 -13.83 -10.04 2.91
CA ALA A 47 -13.25 -10.84 3.99
C ALA A 47 -12.60 -9.96 5.07
N LEU A 48 -11.91 -8.88 4.68
CA LEU A 48 -11.26 -7.95 5.62
C LEU A 48 -12.26 -7.32 6.59
N TYR A 49 -13.34 -6.70 6.08
CA TYR A 49 -14.40 -6.14 6.93
C TYR A 49 -15.07 -7.22 7.79
N ALA A 50 -15.42 -8.37 7.20
CA ALA A 50 -16.09 -9.45 7.93
C ALA A 50 -15.24 -10.06 9.06
N ILE A 51 -13.90 -10.06 8.91
CA ILE A 51 -12.94 -10.44 9.94
C ILE A 51 -12.89 -9.36 11.03
N VAL A 52 -12.71 -8.10 10.65
CA VAL A 52 -12.64 -6.97 11.61
C VAL A 52 -13.91 -6.87 12.44
N ASP A 53 -15.10 -7.07 11.85
CA ASP A 53 -16.37 -7.17 12.58
C ASP A 53 -16.38 -8.27 13.66
N VAL A 54 -15.71 -9.41 13.42
CA VAL A 54 -15.62 -10.50 14.42
C VAL A 54 -14.64 -10.12 15.53
N PHE A 55 -13.55 -9.43 15.20
CA PHE A 55 -12.63 -8.89 16.20
C PHE A 55 -13.27 -7.79 17.06
N THR A 56 -14.05 -6.87 16.48
CA THR A 56 -14.74 -5.83 17.24
C THR A 56 -15.86 -6.38 18.11
N GLN A 57 -16.58 -7.42 17.64
CA GLN A 57 -17.64 -8.07 18.40
C GLN A 57 -17.12 -8.92 19.58
N TYR A 58 -15.95 -9.57 19.44
CA TYR A 58 -15.47 -10.59 20.38
C TYR A 58 -14.07 -10.33 20.95
N TYR A 59 -13.58 -9.08 20.93
CA TYR A 59 -12.23 -8.72 21.37
C TYR A 59 -11.84 -9.34 22.72
N ASP A 60 -12.70 -9.23 23.75
CA ASP A 60 -12.42 -9.69 25.12
C ASP A 60 -12.17 -11.21 25.26
N VAL A 61 -12.60 -12.02 24.29
CA VAL A 61 -12.37 -13.48 24.28
C VAL A 61 -11.30 -13.93 23.27
N ILE A 62 -10.85 -13.04 22.40
CA ILE A 62 -9.82 -13.31 21.40
C ILE A 62 -8.42 -13.15 22.04
N PRO A 63 -7.52 -14.14 21.90
CA PRO A 63 -6.16 -14.02 22.44
C PRO A 63 -5.34 -12.90 21.80
N GLU A 64 -4.51 -12.21 22.59
CA GLU A 64 -3.63 -11.13 22.11
C GLU A 64 -2.78 -11.51 20.88
N SER A 65 -2.29 -12.76 20.81
CA SER A 65 -1.49 -13.24 19.67
C SER A 65 -2.26 -13.16 18.35
N VAL A 66 -3.56 -13.43 18.39
CA VAL A 66 -4.45 -13.41 17.22
C VAL A 66 -4.75 -11.95 16.79
N VAL A 67 -4.64 -10.99 17.71
CA VAL A 67 -4.67 -9.54 17.41
C VAL A 67 -3.36 -9.08 16.76
N GLU A 68 -2.20 -9.61 17.18
CA GLU A 68 -0.93 -9.36 16.48
C GLU A 68 -0.94 -9.90 15.03
N ASP A 69 -1.59 -11.04 14.81
CA ASP A 69 -1.82 -11.57 13.46
C ASP A 69 -2.78 -10.69 12.64
N LEU A 70 -3.84 -10.14 13.25
CA LEU A 70 -4.74 -9.16 12.58
C LEU A 70 -3.97 -7.92 12.12
N TYR A 71 -3.11 -7.34 12.97
CA TYR A 71 -2.28 -6.20 12.57
C TYR A 71 -1.36 -6.54 11.39
N SER A 72 -0.86 -7.77 11.33
CA SER A 72 -0.07 -8.26 10.19
C SER A 72 -0.89 -8.32 8.90
N GLN A 73 -2.16 -8.74 8.96
CA GLN A 73 -3.07 -8.74 7.80
C GLN A 73 -3.49 -7.32 7.39
N LEU A 74 -3.80 -6.45 8.34
CA LEU A 74 -4.12 -5.03 8.07
C LEU A 74 -2.93 -4.34 7.39
N LYS A 75 -1.71 -4.52 7.92
CA LYS A 75 -0.48 -4.05 7.30
C LYS A 75 -0.29 -4.60 5.89
N TRP A 76 -0.58 -5.88 5.65
CA TRP A 76 -0.52 -6.46 4.31
C TRP A 76 -1.53 -5.79 3.36
N CYS A 77 -2.80 -5.63 3.77
CA CYS A 77 -3.85 -4.98 2.97
C CYS A 77 -3.50 -3.54 2.59
N ILE A 78 -3.03 -2.73 3.55
CA ILE A 78 -2.67 -1.32 3.33
C ILE A 78 -1.48 -1.19 2.36
N ASN A 79 -0.57 -2.17 2.34
CA ASN A 79 0.60 -2.18 1.46
C ASN A 79 0.36 -2.81 0.07
N GLN A 80 -0.88 -3.16 -0.29
CA GLN A 80 -1.16 -3.64 -1.64
C GLN A 80 -1.18 -2.49 -2.66
N ASN A 81 -0.73 -2.78 -3.88
CA ASN A 81 -0.84 -1.88 -5.03
C ASN A 81 -2.29 -1.84 -5.59
N ASN A 82 -3.28 -1.70 -4.71
CA ASN A 82 -4.70 -1.57 -5.01
C ASN A 82 -5.27 -0.48 -4.09
N GLU A 83 -5.64 0.67 -4.66
CA GLU A 83 -6.10 1.85 -3.90
C GLU A 83 -7.29 1.55 -2.98
N GLN A 84 -8.26 0.77 -3.46
CA GLN A 84 -9.47 0.45 -2.72
C GLN A 84 -9.18 -0.47 -1.53
N LEU A 85 -8.40 -1.53 -1.73
CA LEU A 85 -8.01 -2.44 -0.65
C LEU A 85 -7.15 -1.72 0.39
N ALA A 86 -6.28 -0.80 -0.04
CA ALA A 86 -5.45 -0.04 0.87
C ALA A 86 -6.27 0.92 1.75
N LYS A 87 -7.22 1.65 1.16
CA LYS A 87 -8.22 2.48 1.88
C LYS A 87 -9.11 1.69 2.82
N SER A 88 -9.56 0.51 2.39
CA SER A 88 -10.32 -0.38 3.27
C SER A 88 -9.46 -0.91 4.42
N GLY A 89 -8.16 -1.15 4.20
CA GLY A 89 -7.19 -1.46 5.24
C GLY A 89 -7.03 -0.37 6.32
N THR A 90 -6.86 0.90 5.92
CA THR A 90 -6.72 2.02 6.88
C THR A 90 -8.02 2.24 7.65
N ASN A 91 -9.16 2.23 6.96
CA ASN A 91 -10.50 2.33 7.55
C ASN A 91 -10.79 1.17 8.53
N CYS A 92 -10.43 -0.07 8.18
CA CYS A 92 -10.55 -1.21 9.08
C CYS A 92 -9.67 -1.09 10.33
N LEU A 93 -8.44 -0.58 10.19
CA LEU A 93 -7.55 -0.31 11.32
C LEU A 93 -8.16 0.76 12.25
N GLU A 94 -8.65 1.87 11.68
CA GLU A 94 -9.33 2.93 12.41
C GLU A 94 -10.53 2.41 13.21
N ASN A 95 -11.47 1.72 12.54
CA ASN A 95 -12.67 1.19 13.19
C ASN A 95 -12.34 0.19 14.30
N PHE A 96 -11.35 -0.68 14.10
CA PHE A 96 -10.93 -1.63 15.12
C PHE A 96 -10.38 -0.93 16.37
N VAL A 97 -9.53 0.08 16.19
CA VAL A 97 -8.94 0.84 17.30
C VAL A 97 -10.01 1.70 18.00
N ILE A 98 -10.92 2.34 17.27
CA ILE A 98 -12.02 3.11 17.86
C ILE A 98 -12.94 2.20 18.68
N ALA A 99 -13.31 1.02 18.16
CA ALA A 99 -14.22 0.10 18.84
C ALA A 99 -13.60 -0.60 20.06
N CYS A 100 -12.32 -1.00 19.97
CA CYS A 100 -11.69 -1.88 20.97
C CYS A 100 -10.57 -1.23 21.79
N GLY A 101 -10.10 -0.02 21.43
CA GLY A 101 -8.94 0.62 22.05
C GLY A 101 -9.07 0.86 23.56
N GLN A 102 -10.29 0.93 24.09
CA GLN A 102 -10.52 1.03 25.53
C GLN A 102 -10.11 -0.24 26.30
N HIS A 103 -10.07 -1.39 25.62
CA HIS A 103 -9.74 -2.72 26.14
C HIS A 103 -8.31 -3.16 25.79
N PHE A 104 -7.54 -2.32 25.09
CA PHE A 104 -6.17 -2.65 24.70
C PHE A 104 -5.21 -2.61 25.89
N THR A 105 -4.43 -3.69 26.03
CA THR A 105 -3.30 -3.72 26.97
C THR A 105 -2.15 -2.84 26.45
N PRO A 106 -1.20 -2.39 27.30
CA PRO A 106 -0.05 -1.60 26.85
C PRO A 106 0.77 -2.28 25.74
N LYS A 107 0.85 -3.61 25.77
CA LYS A 107 1.51 -4.44 24.74
C LYS A 107 0.76 -4.40 23.40
N ILE A 108 -0.57 -4.47 23.40
CA ILE A 108 -1.37 -4.31 22.17
C ILE A 108 -1.24 -2.89 21.61
N TRP A 109 -1.21 -1.86 22.45
CA TRP A 109 -0.91 -0.48 22.02
C TRP A 109 0.48 -0.33 21.38
N GLU A 110 1.52 -0.94 21.96
CA GLU A 110 2.88 -0.96 21.37
C GLU A 110 2.87 -1.62 19.98
N LYS A 111 2.16 -2.75 19.84
CA LYS A 111 2.02 -3.48 18.56
C LYS A 111 1.25 -2.68 17.52
N LEU A 112 0.19 -1.98 17.92
CA LEU A 112 -0.52 -1.04 17.05
C LEU A 112 0.40 0.09 16.55
N CYS A 113 1.13 0.74 17.46
CA CYS A 113 2.00 1.87 17.10
C CYS A 113 3.15 1.41 16.19
N THR A 114 3.71 0.23 16.45
CA THR A 114 4.71 -0.44 15.57
C THR A 114 4.12 -0.79 14.20
N CYS A 115 2.84 -1.20 14.15
CA CYS A 115 2.13 -1.45 12.90
C CYS A 115 1.96 -0.15 12.09
N ILE A 116 1.45 0.91 12.72
CA ILE A 116 1.24 2.23 12.09
C ILE A 116 2.57 2.79 11.55
N LEU A 117 3.62 2.87 12.38
CA LEU A 117 4.98 3.27 11.96
C LEU A 117 5.46 2.45 10.75
N GLY A 118 5.33 1.12 10.86
CA GLY A 118 5.76 0.20 9.83
C GLY A 118 4.95 0.27 8.53
N VAL A 119 3.78 0.92 8.53
CA VAL A 119 2.96 1.22 7.35
C VAL A 119 3.29 2.62 6.81
N PHE A 120 3.52 3.62 7.67
CA PHE A 120 4.02 4.94 7.25
C PHE A 120 5.32 4.82 6.46
N HIS A 121 6.34 4.13 7.00
CA HIS A 121 7.62 3.94 6.32
C HIS A 121 7.47 3.20 4.97
N SER A 122 6.69 2.11 4.91
CA SER A 122 6.57 1.31 3.69
C SER A 122 5.75 1.99 2.60
N THR A 123 4.83 2.88 2.97
CA THR A 123 3.97 3.64 2.05
C THR A 123 4.50 5.03 1.72
N LEU A 124 5.62 5.48 2.31
CA LEU A 124 6.25 6.74 1.93
C LEU A 124 6.66 6.68 0.43
N PRO A 125 6.25 7.65 -0.41
CA PRO A 125 6.54 7.62 -1.84
C PRO A 125 7.88 8.31 -2.16
N GLU A 126 8.96 7.91 -1.48
CA GLU A 126 10.32 8.47 -1.59
C GLU A 126 10.79 8.66 -3.04
N THR A 127 10.47 7.71 -3.92
CA THR A 127 10.84 7.76 -5.33
C THR A 127 10.32 9.01 -6.03
N LEU A 128 9.24 9.66 -5.55
CA LEU A 128 8.80 10.96 -6.10
C LEU A 128 9.87 12.06 -6.01
N LEU A 129 10.79 11.99 -5.04
CA LEU A 129 11.90 12.95 -4.88
C LEU A 129 13.01 12.76 -5.91
N THR A 130 13.26 11.51 -6.34
CA THR A 130 14.39 11.12 -7.20
C THR A 130 13.98 10.62 -8.58
N TRP A 131 12.67 10.53 -8.85
CA TRP A 131 12.12 10.02 -10.11
C TRP A 131 12.72 10.74 -11.33
N ARG A 132 13.10 9.95 -12.32
CA ARG A 132 13.57 10.35 -13.64
C ARG A 132 12.96 9.40 -14.64
N ALA A 133 12.69 9.86 -15.86
CA ALA A 133 12.43 8.95 -16.97
C ALA A 133 13.74 8.27 -17.35
N ASP A 134 13.73 6.95 -17.59
CA ASP A 134 14.93 6.18 -17.93
C ASP A 134 15.61 6.64 -19.24
N SER A 135 14.94 7.48 -20.03
CA SER A 135 15.49 8.13 -21.23
C SER A 135 16.60 9.16 -20.97
N GLU A 136 16.70 9.75 -19.78
CA GLU A 136 17.76 10.74 -19.46
C GLU A 136 19.03 10.07 -18.91
N SER A 137 18.96 8.81 -18.48
CA SER A 137 20.12 8.07 -17.90
C SER A 137 21.18 7.66 -18.93
N SER A 138 20.83 7.60 -20.22
CA SER A 138 21.73 7.18 -21.31
C SER A 138 22.62 8.31 -21.86
N GLY A 139 22.55 9.52 -21.30
CA GLY A 139 23.22 10.72 -21.84
C GLY A 139 24.60 11.06 -21.28
N MET A 140 25.06 10.39 -20.21
CA MET A 140 26.30 10.80 -19.52
C MET A 140 27.17 9.60 -19.09
N LEU A 141 27.77 8.92 -20.06
CA LEU A 141 29.01 8.19 -19.83
C LEU A 141 30.18 9.17 -19.89
N THR A 142 30.70 9.55 -18.73
CA THR A 142 32.01 10.20 -18.62
C THR A 142 33.08 9.22 -19.08
N ILE A 143 33.75 9.51 -20.20
CA ILE A 143 34.86 8.71 -20.70
C ILE A 143 35.99 8.79 -19.67
N SER A 144 36.09 7.75 -18.84
CA SER A 144 37.18 7.56 -17.89
C SER A 144 38.24 6.71 -18.57
N GLU A 145 39.24 7.38 -19.12
CA GLU A 145 40.30 6.82 -19.96
C GLU A 145 41.29 5.97 -19.15
N SER A 146 40.97 4.69 -18.89
CA SER A 146 41.95 3.73 -18.35
C SER A 146 41.55 2.25 -18.49
N ALA A 147 41.91 1.62 -19.61
CA ALA A 147 42.28 0.19 -19.70
C ALA A 147 42.69 -0.16 -21.15
N ILE A 148 44.00 -0.20 -21.41
CA ILE A 148 44.59 -0.64 -22.68
C ILE A 148 45.26 -2.01 -22.44
N LEU A 149 45.06 -2.96 -23.38
CA LEU A 149 45.63 -4.33 -23.44
C LEU A 149 45.05 -5.30 -22.37
N ASP A 150 44.95 -6.62 -22.59
CA ASP A 150 45.84 -7.50 -23.36
C ASP A 150 45.13 -8.84 -23.79
N ARG A 151 45.74 -9.59 -24.73
CA ARG A 151 45.52 -11.03 -25.10
C ARG A 151 44.27 -11.40 -25.91
N THR A 152 44.35 -11.63 -27.24
CA THR A 152 44.99 -12.71 -28.04
C THR A 152 44.20 -14.03 -28.13
N ASP A 153 43.46 -14.15 -29.24
CA ASP A 153 43.46 -15.27 -30.20
C ASP A 153 43.86 -16.69 -29.76
N SER A 154 42.93 -17.64 -29.92
CA SER A 154 43.25 -18.99 -30.42
C SER A 154 42.01 -19.69 -30.99
N SER A 155 42.02 -19.99 -32.29
CA SER A 155 41.11 -20.95 -32.92
C SER A 155 41.49 -22.39 -32.56
N PHE A 156 40.51 -23.30 -32.47
CA PHE A 156 40.67 -24.72 -32.86
C PHE A 156 39.31 -25.37 -33.12
N ASP A 157 39.32 -26.42 -33.97
CA ASP A 157 38.17 -26.96 -34.71
C ASP A 157 37.87 -28.43 -34.33
N GLN A 158 36.67 -28.93 -34.70
CA GLN A 158 36.26 -30.35 -34.81
C GLN A 158 36.23 -31.23 -33.53
N SER A 159 35.27 -32.16 -33.31
CA SER A 159 34.66 -33.08 -34.28
C SER A 159 33.35 -33.75 -33.80
N ILE A 160 32.70 -34.46 -34.74
CA ILE A 160 31.46 -35.27 -34.65
C ILE A 160 31.60 -36.53 -33.77
N VAL A 161 30.51 -36.94 -33.10
CA VAL A 161 30.10 -38.37 -33.00
C VAL A 161 28.58 -38.49 -33.15
N GLU A 162 28.11 -39.31 -34.09
CA GLU A 162 26.70 -39.65 -34.29
C GLU A 162 26.22 -40.74 -33.32
N SER A 163 24.91 -40.83 -33.08
CA SER A 163 24.28 -42.14 -32.80
C SER A 163 22.83 -42.18 -33.30
N ALA A 164 22.52 -43.21 -34.07
CA ALA A 164 21.18 -43.52 -34.58
C ALA A 164 20.36 -44.32 -33.52
N ALA A 165 19.11 -44.77 -33.71
CA ALA A 165 18.27 -44.89 -34.90
C ALA A 165 16.78 -45.06 -34.54
N SER A 166 15.90 -45.00 -35.56
CA SER A 166 14.59 -45.70 -35.63
C SER A 166 13.43 -45.21 -34.74
N GLN A 167 12.16 -45.27 -35.14
CA GLN A 167 11.48 -45.59 -36.41
C GLN A 167 10.02 -45.11 -36.31
N HIS A 168 9.39 -44.61 -37.40
CA HIS A 168 8.17 -45.20 -37.99
C HIS A 168 7.61 -44.39 -39.19
N HIS A 169 7.07 -45.10 -40.18
CA HIS A 169 6.57 -44.57 -41.44
C HIS A 169 5.16 -43.96 -41.38
N ARG A 170 4.92 -42.89 -42.15
CA ARG A 170 3.76 -42.81 -43.07
C ARG A 170 4.03 -41.85 -44.24
N MET A 171 3.62 -42.23 -45.46
CA MET A 171 3.79 -41.44 -46.69
C MET A 171 2.44 -41.29 -47.44
N THR A 172 2.47 -40.42 -48.48
CA THR A 172 1.45 -40.16 -49.53
C THR A 172 0.33 -39.17 -49.12
N ARG A 173 -0.13 -38.23 -49.98
CA ARG A 173 0.17 -37.96 -51.41
C ARG A 173 0.03 -36.46 -51.77
N ALA A 174 0.73 -36.08 -52.85
CA ALA A 174 0.89 -34.76 -53.47
C ALA A 174 -0.34 -33.86 -53.75
N GLY A 175 -0.05 -32.56 -53.88
CA GLY A 175 -0.81 -31.53 -54.60
C GLY A 175 0.08 -30.32 -54.89
N SER A 176 0.46 -30.08 -56.14
CA SER A 176 1.52 -29.12 -56.53
C SER A 176 1.00 -27.93 -57.34
N THR A 177 1.58 -26.74 -57.11
CA THR A 177 1.78 -25.59 -58.05
C THR A 177 2.63 -24.55 -57.30
N SER A 178 3.91 -24.26 -57.62
CA SER A 178 4.42 -23.36 -58.68
C SER A 178 3.77 -21.96 -58.71
N SER A 179 4.41 -20.78 -58.74
CA SER A 179 5.82 -20.29 -58.62
C SER A 179 5.73 -18.76 -58.28
N VAL A 180 6.74 -17.88 -58.19
CA VAL A 180 8.18 -17.82 -58.56
C VAL A 180 8.96 -16.88 -57.59
N ASN A 181 10.26 -16.70 -57.79
CA ASN A 181 11.13 -15.78 -57.01
C ASN A 181 10.95 -14.28 -57.34
N SER A 182 11.34 -13.40 -56.42
CA SER A 182 12.18 -12.22 -56.70
C SER A 182 12.93 -11.76 -55.45
N ALA A 183 14.23 -11.50 -55.57
CA ALA A 183 15.08 -11.02 -54.49
C ALA A 183 15.35 -9.52 -54.65
N ALA A 184 15.23 -8.75 -53.57
CA ALA A 184 15.85 -7.43 -53.44
C ALA A 184 15.90 -6.96 -51.97
N SER A 185 17.11 -6.61 -51.53
CA SER A 185 17.42 -5.62 -50.48
C SER A 185 17.10 -5.95 -49.01
N ASP A 186 18.19 -6.24 -48.29
CA ASP A 186 18.38 -5.98 -46.85
C ASP A 186 18.04 -4.54 -46.42
N GLN A 187 18.04 -4.32 -45.10
CA GLN A 187 17.88 -3.06 -44.34
C GLN A 187 16.45 -2.68 -43.92
N GLN A 188 15.76 -3.54 -43.15
CA GLN A 188 14.63 -3.05 -42.32
C GLN A 188 14.29 -3.81 -41.01
N GLU A 189 15.19 -4.60 -40.42
CA GLU A 189 14.88 -5.35 -39.17
C GLU A 189 15.15 -4.60 -37.85
N SER A 190 15.83 -3.45 -37.85
CA SER A 190 16.19 -2.73 -36.61
C SER A 190 15.01 -1.99 -35.93
N ASN A 191 13.92 -1.69 -36.65
CA ASN A 191 12.83 -0.86 -36.12
C ASN A 191 11.70 -1.61 -35.40
N PHE A 192 11.57 -2.93 -35.57
CA PHE A 192 10.52 -3.69 -34.88
C PHE A 192 10.85 -3.94 -33.40
N ASN A 193 12.13 -4.14 -33.06
CA ASN A 193 12.58 -4.34 -31.68
C ASN A 193 12.45 -3.07 -30.83
N ASN A 194 12.71 -1.88 -31.40
CA ASN A 194 12.53 -0.61 -30.69
C ASN A 194 11.08 -0.36 -30.29
N ARG A 195 10.10 -0.59 -31.18
CA ARG A 195 8.67 -0.39 -30.86
C ARG A 195 8.15 -1.31 -29.75
N HIS A 196 8.66 -2.54 -29.66
CA HIS A 196 8.34 -3.43 -28.54
C HIS A 196 9.04 -2.98 -27.23
N SER A 197 10.28 -2.51 -27.31
CA SER A 197 11.00 -1.95 -26.15
C SER A 197 10.34 -0.68 -25.59
N GLU A 198 9.96 0.27 -26.45
CA GLU A 198 9.28 1.50 -26.06
C GLU A 198 7.93 1.20 -25.40
N ARG A 199 7.09 0.34 -26.01
CA ARG A 199 5.76 0.00 -25.49
C ARG A 199 5.79 -0.80 -24.17
N THR A 200 6.88 -1.53 -23.90
CA THR A 200 7.07 -2.19 -22.59
C THR A 200 7.60 -1.22 -21.53
N LYS A 201 8.46 -0.26 -21.90
CA LYS A 201 8.95 0.80 -21.01
C LYS A 201 7.83 1.73 -20.53
N THR A 202 6.98 2.24 -21.44
CA THR A 202 5.84 3.10 -21.06
C THR A 202 4.88 2.41 -20.09
N ASN A 203 4.72 1.09 -20.19
CA ASN A 203 3.90 0.32 -19.25
C ASN A 203 4.57 0.16 -17.87
N SER A 204 5.91 0.10 -17.81
CA SER A 204 6.66 0.06 -16.55
C SER A 204 6.55 1.38 -15.79
N ASP A 205 6.75 2.50 -16.49
CA ASP A 205 6.63 3.85 -15.92
C ASP A 205 5.20 4.08 -15.41
N LEU A 206 4.17 3.73 -16.19
CA LEU A 206 2.77 3.82 -15.79
C LEU A 206 2.47 3.03 -14.51
N MET A 207 2.99 1.80 -14.38
CA MET A 207 2.84 0.99 -13.16
C MET A 207 3.54 1.65 -11.97
N GLN A 208 4.72 2.25 -12.17
CA GLN A 208 5.42 3.00 -11.14
C GLN A 208 4.63 4.24 -10.69
N PHE A 209 4.05 5.01 -11.63
CA PHE A 209 3.19 6.15 -11.32
C PHE A 209 1.94 5.74 -10.54
N GLN A 210 1.28 4.64 -10.92
CA GLN A 210 0.14 4.10 -10.17
C GLN A 210 0.52 3.72 -8.74
N ILE A 211 1.66 3.04 -8.55
CA ILE A 211 2.16 2.68 -7.21
C ILE A 211 2.46 3.93 -6.36
N LEU A 212 3.11 4.96 -6.94
CA LEU A 212 3.43 6.20 -6.23
C LEU A 212 2.18 7.03 -5.91
N SER A 213 1.17 7.01 -6.78
CA SER A 213 -0.14 7.62 -6.53
C SER A 213 -0.85 6.93 -5.36
N ILE A 214 -0.94 5.59 -5.37
CA ILE A 214 -1.55 4.79 -4.29
C ILE A 214 -0.82 5.06 -2.96
N LYS A 215 0.52 5.01 -2.95
CA LYS A 215 1.33 5.36 -1.77
C LYS A 215 1.01 6.76 -1.22
N SER A 216 0.92 7.76 -2.10
CA SER A 216 0.60 9.14 -1.72
C SER A 216 -0.81 9.28 -1.13
N ILE A 217 -1.78 8.55 -1.69
CA ILE A 217 -3.15 8.47 -1.17
C ILE A 217 -3.14 7.84 0.22
N VAL A 218 -2.47 6.69 0.39
CA VAL A 218 -2.40 5.97 1.66
C VAL A 218 -1.74 6.82 2.76
N GLN A 219 -0.72 7.63 2.45
CA GLN A 219 -0.15 8.59 3.42
C GLN A 219 -1.20 9.58 3.95
N ILE A 220 -2.07 10.11 3.09
CA ILE A 220 -3.15 11.03 3.48
C ILE A 220 -4.19 10.32 4.36
N GLU A 221 -4.60 9.10 3.96
CA GLU A 221 -5.54 8.29 4.74
C GLU A 221 -4.95 7.94 6.13
N LEU A 222 -3.66 7.59 6.23
CA LEU A 222 -2.98 7.31 7.50
C LEU A 222 -2.93 8.53 8.42
N ILE A 223 -2.66 9.73 7.89
CA ILE A 223 -2.69 10.98 8.67
C ILE A 223 -4.09 11.18 9.28
N GLN A 224 -5.15 10.99 8.47
CA GLN A 224 -6.53 11.13 8.94
C GLN A 224 -6.91 10.02 9.94
N THR A 225 -6.44 8.79 9.75
CA THR A 225 -6.66 7.69 10.70
C THR A 225 -5.94 7.91 12.03
N VAL A 226 -4.74 8.48 12.05
CA VAL A 226 -4.05 8.86 13.31
C VAL A 226 -4.82 9.97 14.03
N ASP A 227 -5.26 11.01 13.32
CA ASP A 227 -6.12 12.08 13.85
C ASP A 227 -7.42 11.51 14.47
N ASN A 228 -8.11 10.65 13.72
CA ASN A 228 -9.34 9.98 14.14
C ASN A 228 -9.14 9.03 15.34
N ILE A 229 -8.03 8.30 15.43
CA ILE A 229 -7.72 7.43 16.57
C ILE A 229 -7.46 8.26 17.83
N ILE A 230 -6.61 9.28 17.72
CA ILE A 230 -6.19 10.08 18.88
C ILE A 230 -7.35 10.91 19.42
N PHE A 231 -8.05 11.62 18.53
CA PHE A 231 -9.04 12.65 18.91
C PHE A 231 -10.50 12.24 18.72
N TYR A 232 -10.79 11.09 18.11
CA TYR A 232 -12.12 10.63 17.65
C TYR A 232 -12.64 11.38 16.41
N PRO A 233 -13.30 10.68 15.45
CA PRO A 233 -13.78 11.30 14.22
C PRO A 233 -14.67 12.54 14.44
N SER A 234 -14.25 13.62 13.78
CA SER A 234 -14.90 14.94 13.85
C SER A 234 -14.90 15.62 15.23
N SER A 235 -14.06 15.21 16.20
CA SER A 235 -14.05 15.87 17.51
C SER A 235 -13.63 17.34 17.42
N SER A 236 -12.49 17.66 16.80
CA SER A 236 -12.05 19.06 16.56
C SER A 236 -13.15 19.94 15.96
N LYS A 237 -13.88 19.46 14.94
CA LYS A 237 -14.99 20.22 14.31
C LYS A 237 -16.20 20.40 15.24
N LYS A 238 -16.49 19.41 16.10
CA LYS A 238 -17.57 19.49 17.10
C LYS A 238 -17.18 20.39 18.28
N GLU A 239 -15.93 20.33 18.71
CA GLU A 239 -15.32 21.20 19.71
C GLU A 239 -15.38 22.66 19.26
N ASP A 240 -14.89 22.98 18.05
CA ASP A 240 -14.96 24.34 17.48
C ASP A 240 -16.39 24.90 17.46
N LEU A 241 -17.37 24.10 17.04
CA LEU A 241 -18.79 24.48 17.04
C LEU A 241 -19.33 24.73 18.46
N GLN A 242 -18.84 23.97 19.46
CA GLN A 242 -19.23 24.15 20.86
C GLN A 242 -18.55 25.34 21.52
N TYR A 243 -17.28 25.62 21.23
CA TYR A 243 -16.62 26.87 21.63
C TYR A 243 -17.39 28.09 21.11
N ILE A 244 -17.84 28.05 19.85
CA ILE A 244 -18.70 29.09 19.26
C ILE A 244 -20.05 29.18 20.00
N SER A 245 -20.71 28.04 20.25
CA SER A 245 -22.00 28.00 20.96
C SER A 245 -21.91 28.56 22.39
N ILE A 246 -20.85 28.21 23.12
CA ILE A 246 -20.61 28.65 24.49
C ILE A 246 -20.21 30.13 24.52
N ALA A 247 -19.39 30.60 23.58
CA ALA A 247 -19.11 32.03 23.41
C ALA A 247 -20.39 32.84 23.14
N HIS A 248 -21.31 32.33 22.30
CA HIS A 248 -22.63 32.95 22.09
C HIS A 248 -23.52 32.92 23.33
N ALA A 249 -23.53 31.83 24.10
CA ALA A 249 -24.30 31.71 25.34
C ALA A 249 -23.77 32.67 26.43
N LEU A 250 -22.45 32.79 26.57
CA LEU A 250 -21.77 33.73 27.47
C LEU A 250 -22.01 35.19 27.06
N ALA A 251 -21.95 35.50 25.76
CA ALA A 251 -22.29 36.84 25.26
C ALA A 251 -23.77 37.21 25.46
N SER A 252 -24.64 36.22 25.67
CA SER A 252 -26.09 36.39 25.86
C SER A 252 -26.54 36.30 27.33
N THR A 253 -25.65 35.94 28.27
CA THR A 253 -26.00 35.79 29.69
C THR A 253 -25.82 37.10 30.47
N PRO A 254 -26.75 37.46 31.38
CA PRO A 254 -26.57 38.64 32.22
C PRO A 254 -25.36 38.49 33.17
N VAL A 255 -24.59 39.58 33.32
CA VAL A 255 -23.44 39.65 34.24
C VAL A 255 -23.89 39.28 35.65
N GLY A 256 -23.26 38.23 36.22
CA GLY A 256 -23.57 37.71 37.56
C GLY A 256 -24.36 36.39 37.58
N GLN A 257 -24.73 35.82 36.43
CA GLN A 257 -25.28 34.46 36.33
C GLN A 257 -24.41 33.54 35.45
N GLU A 258 -23.17 33.31 35.91
CA GLU A 258 -22.28 32.34 35.29
C GLU A 258 -22.75 30.91 35.60
N ASN A 259 -23.29 30.23 34.58
CA ASN A 259 -23.83 28.88 34.71
C ASN A 259 -22.68 27.86 34.74
N LEU A 260 -22.36 27.35 35.93
CA LEU A 260 -21.29 26.37 36.15
C LEU A 260 -21.45 25.08 35.31
N SER A 261 -22.68 24.78 34.88
CA SER A 261 -23.00 23.66 33.98
C SER A 261 -22.28 23.72 32.63
N TYR A 262 -21.96 24.92 32.11
CA TYR A 262 -21.21 25.05 30.86
C TYR A 262 -19.76 24.56 31.00
N ILE A 263 -19.19 24.58 32.20
CA ILE A 263 -17.82 24.11 32.48
C ILE A 263 -17.82 22.58 32.69
N THR A 264 -18.83 22.04 33.39
CA THR A 264 -18.95 20.57 33.57
C THR A 264 -19.16 19.85 32.24
N SER A 265 -19.96 20.43 31.33
CA SER A 265 -20.18 19.91 29.96
C SER A 265 -18.89 19.80 29.12
N PHE A 266 -17.84 20.53 29.45
CA PHE A 266 -16.59 20.55 28.68
C PHE A 266 -15.70 19.33 28.95
N ASP A 267 -15.68 18.88 30.21
CA ASP A 267 -14.79 17.82 30.67
C ASP A 267 -15.36 16.43 30.30
N ASP A 268 -16.66 16.22 30.46
CA ASP A 268 -17.33 14.95 30.06
C ASP A 268 -17.13 14.63 28.57
N LEU A 269 -17.13 15.64 27.70
CA LEU A 269 -16.97 15.43 26.24
C LEU A 269 -15.52 15.09 25.84
N HIS A 270 -14.53 15.72 26.49
CA HIS A 270 -13.10 15.45 26.25
C HIS A 270 -12.63 14.06 26.74
N ASN A 271 -13.49 13.26 27.37
CA ASN A 271 -13.10 12.05 28.09
C ASN A 271 -13.44 10.72 27.42
N GLU A 272 -14.55 10.60 26.69
CA GLU A 272 -15.09 9.25 26.41
C GLU A 272 -14.64 8.58 25.09
N HIS A 273 -14.29 9.33 24.05
CA HIS A 273 -14.28 8.78 22.69
C HIS A 273 -12.90 8.70 22.00
N GLY A 274 -11.98 9.64 22.28
CA GLY A 274 -10.63 9.65 21.69
C GLY A 274 -9.63 8.81 22.49
N MET A 275 -8.65 8.20 21.81
CA MET A 275 -7.69 7.29 22.47
C MET A 275 -6.52 8.00 23.15
N TYR A 276 -6.34 9.31 22.97
CA TYR A 276 -5.23 10.11 23.53
C TYR A 276 -4.92 9.79 25.00
N LYS A 277 -5.94 9.73 25.88
CA LYS A 277 -5.78 9.49 27.32
C LYS A 277 -5.41 8.05 27.70
N ARG A 278 -5.47 7.11 26.74
CA ARG A 278 -5.14 5.68 26.94
C ARG A 278 -3.78 5.29 26.36
N MET A 279 -3.15 6.19 25.61
CA MET A 279 -1.81 6.00 25.06
C MET A 279 -0.75 6.52 26.03
N SER A 280 0.40 5.87 26.06
CA SER A 280 1.59 6.37 26.76
C SER A 280 2.26 7.51 26.01
N PHE A 281 3.10 8.28 26.71
CA PHE A 281 3.88 9.37 26.10
C PHE A 281 4.73 8.88 24.92
N ASP A 282 5.44 7.76 25.06
CA ASP A 282 6.31 7.21 24.02
C ASP A 282 5.52 6.80 22.76
N GLN A 283 4.30 6.27 22.93
CA GLN A 283 3.40 5.93 21.82
C GLN A 283 2.88 7.19 21.11
N LEU A 284 2.55 8.25 21.84
CA LEU A 284 2.14 9.54 21.26
C LEU A 284 3.29 10.21 20.50
N ILE A 285 4.51 10.19 21.04
CA ILE A 285 5.70 10.70 20.36
C ILE A 285 5.96 9.91 19.07
N LEU A 286 5.86 8.57 19.08
CA LEU A 286 6.04 7.77 17.88
C LEU A 286 5.05 8.14 16.76
N LEU A 287 3.79 8.40 17.11
CA LEU A 287 2.79 8.86 16.13
C LEU A 287 3.09 10.29 15.63
N VAL A 288 3.55 11.19 16.50
CA VAL A 288 4.00 12.53 16.10
C VAL A 288 5.20 12.46 15.15
N ASP A 289 6.16 11.57 15.39
CA ASP A 289 7.32 11.37 14.53
C ASP A 289 6.90 10.86 13.13
N CYS A 290 5.94 9.92 13.05
CA CYS A 290 5.36 9.46 11.78
C CYS A 290 4.72 10.61 10.99
N LEU A 291 3.91 11.44 11.66
CA LEU A 291 3.26 12.60 11.06
C LEU A 291 4.28 13.66 10.61
N LEU A 292 5.33 13.87 11.42
CA LEU A 292 6.40 14.82 11.12
C LEU A 292 7.23 14.37 9.92
N GLU A 293 7.57 13.09 9.82
CA GLU A 293 8.27 12.53 8.66
C GLU A 293 7.46 12.68 7.37
N SER A 294 6.18 12.29 7.40
CA SER A 294 5.26 12.45 6.26
C SER A 294 5.12 13.92 5.83
N HIS A 295 5.00 14.83 6.79
CA HIS A 295 5.01 16.28 6.53
C HIS A 295 6.35 16.77 5.95
N MET A 296 7.48 16.32 6.47
CA MET A 296 8.81 16.71 5.98
C MET A 296 9.08 16.20 4.57
N PHE A 297 8.66 14.97 4.26
CA PHE A 297 8.64 14.44 2.89
C PHE A 297 7.77 15.34 1.98
N ALA A 298 6.52 15.58 2.35
CA ALA A 298 5.58 16.36 1.55
C ALA A 298 6.08 17.79 1.33
N ARG A 299 6.65 18.44 2.35
CA ARG A 299 7.28 19.76 2.25
C ARG A 299 8.47 19.77 1.30
N THR A 300 9.35 18.77 1.41
CA THR A 300 10.53 18.63 0.53
C THR A 300 10.10 18.47 -0.92
N PHE A 301 9.19 17.54 -1.19
CA PHE A 301 8.63 17.31 -2.53
C PHE A 301 7.94 18.56 -3.10
N ASN A 302 7.07 19.20 -2.31
CA ASN A 302 6.32 20.38 -2.77
C ASN A 302 7.22 21.60 -3.05
N SER A 303 8.35 21.72 -2.35
CA SER A 303 9.35 22.77 -2.61
C SER A 303 10.19 22.54 -3.88
N ASN A 304 10.31 21.29 -4.34
CA ASN A 304 11.10 20.95 -5.53
C ASN A 304 10.27 21.13 -6.82
N ASN A 305 10.23 22.37 -7.30
CA ASN A 305 9.53 22.73 -8.55
C ASN A 305 10.07 21.99 -9.78
N GLU A 306 11.36 21.68 -9.83
CA GLU A 306 11.97 20.94 -10.95
C GLU A 306 11.41 19.51 -11.01
N GLN A 307 11.45 18.81 -9.87
CA GLN A 307 10.94 17.45 -9.73
C GLN A 307 9.45 17.35 -10.07
N ARG A 308 8.65 18.30 -9.56
CA ARG A 308 7.22 18.39 -9.88
C ARG A 308 6.96 18.65 -11.36
N ASN A 309 7.78 19.49 -12.01
CA ASN A 309 7.68 19.73 -13.45
C ASN A 309 8.08 18.50 -14.28
N LEU A 310 9.06 17.69 -13.85
CA LEU A 310 9.42 16.44 -14.51
C LEU A 310 8.28 15.42 -14.43
N LEU A 311 7.75 15.16 -13.24
CA LEU A 311 6.60 14.27 -13.03
C LEU A 311 5.35 14.74 -13.79
N TRP A 312 5.09 16.05 -13.82
CA TRP A 312 3.96 16.62 -14.58
C TRP A 312 4.13 16.51 -16.09
N LYS A 313 5.36 16.63 -16.62
CA LYS A 313 5.65 16.36 -18.04
C LYS A 313 5.45 14.89 -18.39
N ALA A 314 5.90 13.99 -17.51
CA ALA A 314 5.70 12.55 -17.67
C ALA A 314 4.20 12.21 -17.71
N GLY A 315 3.44 12.61 -16.68
CA GLY A 315 1.98 12.43 -16.62
C GLY A 315 1.17 13.18 -17.68
N LYS A 316 1.80 14.07 -18.45
CA LYS A 316 1.19 14.69 -19.64
C LYS A 316 1.34 13.86 -20.90
N ASN A 317 2.38 13.02 -20.99
CA ASN A 317 2.57 12.09 -22.10
C ASN A 317 1.70 10.82 -21.97
N GLU A 318 0.89 10.73 -20.89
CA GLU A 318 -0.03 9.63 -20.59
C GLU A 318 -1.47 9.84 -21.12
N LYS A 319 -1.80 11.04 -21.66
CA LYS A 319 -3.15 11.41 -22.13
C LYS A 319 -3.21 11.68 -23.63
#